data_AF-A0A7S1GL70-F1
#
_entry.id   AF-A0A7S1GL70-F1
#
_cell.length_a   1.000
_cell.length_b   1.000
_cell.length_c   1.000
_cell.angle_alpha   90.00
_cell.angle_beta   90.00
_cell.angle_gamma   90.00
#
_symmetry.space_group_name_H-M   'P 1'
#
loop_
_entity.id
_entity.type
_entity.pdbx_description
1 polymer ?
#
loop_
_entity_poly.entity_id
_entity_poly.type
_entity_poly.pdbx_seq_one_letter_code
_entity_poly.pdbx_strand_id
1 'polypeptide(L)'
;AWRKIKVQVEEVKGYDCYTNFHGMDITRDKLCTLVKKWHTLIEAFVQCKTVDGYLIRMFCIAFTRRQNKQVKATCYAKGSQRKLIRQKMMEIMVNEASKSTLKDLF
;
A
#
# COMPACT_ATOMS: atom_id res chain seq x y z
N ALA A 1 9.96 -13.51 3.97
CA ALA A 1 8.77 -13.09 3.20
C ALA A 1 7.90 -12.20 4.10
N TRP A 2 7.38 -11.06 3.63
CA TRP A 2 6.68 -10.09 4.49
C TRP A 2 5.26 -9.72 4.03
N ARG A 3 4.88 -10.07 2.80
CA ARG A 3 3.53 -9.88 2.25
C ARG A 3 2.68 -11.09 2.62
N LYS A 4 1.53 -10.86 3.24
CA LYS A 4 0.48 -11.85 3.52
C LYS A 4 -0.60 -11.68 2.48
N ILE A 5 -0.87 -12.72 1.71
CA ILE A 5 -1.95 -12.73 0.73
C ILE A 5 -3.11 -13.50 1.35
N LYS A 6 -4.30 -12.89 1.31
CA LYS A 6 -5.56 -13.51 1.70
C LYS A 6 -6.27 -13.95 0.44
N VAL A 7 -6.66 -15.21 0.41
CA VAL A 7 -7.42 -15.82 -0.66
C VAL A 7 -8.75 -16.30 -0.12
N GLN A 8 -9.79 -16.20 -0.94
CA GLN A 8 -11.14 -16.68 -0.65
C GLN A 8 -11.50 -17.76 -1.65
N VAL A 9 -12.10 -18.86 -1.19
CA VAL A 9 -12.63 -19.91 -2.07
C VAL A 9 -13.87 -19.38 -2.77
N GLU A 10 -13.87 -19.44 -4.11
CA GLU A 10 -15.03 -19.06 -4.94
C GLU A 10 -15.79 -20.30 -5.43
N GLU A 11 -15.07 -21.35 -5.82
CA GLU A 11 -15.67 -22.56 -6.39
C GLU A 11 -14.97 -23.81 -5.85
N VAL A 12 -15.73 -24.89 -5.65
CA VAL A 12 -15.20 -26.21 -5.28
C VAL A 12 -15.57 -27.21 -6.38
N LYS A 13 -14.57 -27.85 -6.99
CA LYS A 13 -14.78 -28.93 -7.97
C LYS A 13 -14.20 -30.23 -7.44
N GLY A 14 -15.08 -31.12 -7.01
CA GLY A 14 -14.67 -32.39 -6.41
C GLY A 14 -13.86 -32.14 -5.13
N TYR A 15 -12.56 -32.42 -5.19
CA TYR A 15 -11.62 -32.23 -4.08
C TYR A 15 -10.75 -30.96 -4.22
N ASP A 16 -10.91 -30.20 -5.31
CA ASP A 16 -10.14 -28.98 -5.57
C ASP A 16 -10.94 -27.72 -5.23
N CYS A 17 -10.32 -26.78 -4.52
CA CYS A 17 -10.89 -25.47 -4.18
C CYS A 17 -10.23 -24.37 -5.02
N TYR A 18 -10.99 -23.74 -5.90
CA TYR A 18 -10.55 -22.56 -6.64
C TYR A 18 -10.67 -21.32 -5.77
N THR A 19 -9.56 -20.62 -5.61
CA THR A 19 -9.49 -19.42 -4.78
C THR A 19 -9.19 -18.18 -5.59
N ASN A 20 -9.81 -17.07 -5.22
CA ASN A 20 -9.52 -15.75 -5.76
C ASN A 20 -8.88 -14.84 -4.69
N PHE A 21 -8.26 -13.76 -5.14
CA PHE A 21 -7.63 -12.77 -4.28
C PHE A 21 -8.68 -11.99 -3.48
N HIS A 22 -8.52 -11.99 -2.15
CA HIS A 22 -9.38 -11.25 -1.23
C HIS A 22 -8.68 -10.03 -0.62
N GLY A 23 -7.37 -10.08 -0.45
CA GLY A 23 -6.62 -8.93 0.04
C GLY A 23 -5.16 -9.21 0.31
N MET A 24 -4.41 -8.15 0.61
CA MET A 24 -3.00 -8.21 0.96
C MET A 24 -2.75 -7.41 2.23
N ASP A 25 -1.88 -7.93 3.10
CA ASP A 25 -1.46 -7.27 4.32
C ASP A 25 0.06 -7.43 4.54
N ILE A 26 0.64 -6.56 5.36
CA ILE A 26 2.05 -6.62 5.74
C ILE A 26 2.17 -7.35 7.08
N THR A 27 3.20 -8.19 7.22
CA THR A 27 3.54 -8.85 8.48
C THR A 27 3.90 -7.82 9.57
N ARG A 28 3.53 -8.13 10.82
CA ARG A 28 3.66 -7.16 11.93
C ARG A 28 5.11 -6.79 12.18
N ASP A 29 6.01 -7.77 12.16
CA ASP A 29 7.46 -7.59 12.27
C ASP A 29 7.98 -6.64 11.20
N LYS A 30 7.54 -6.79 9.94
CA LYS A 30 7.95 -5.89 8.86
C LYS A 30 7.44 -4.47 9.09
N LEU A 31 6.17 -4.29 9.45
CA LEU A 31 5.59 -2.97 9.72
C LEU A 31 6.33 -2.27 10.87
N CYS A 32 6.57 -2.97 11.97
CA CYS A 32 7.34 -2.46 13.11
C CYS A 32 8.79 -2.10 12.74
N THR A 33 9.41 -2.83 11.80
CA THR A 33 10.77 -2.54 11.32
C THR A 33 10.85 -1.28 10.46
N LEU A 34 9.78 -0.94 9.75
CA LEU A 34 9.72 0.25 8.89
C LEU A 34 9.58 1.54 9.72
N VAL A 35 8.88 1.46 10.86
CA VAL A 35 8.70 2.59 11.78
C VAL A 35 10.02 2.90 12.48
N LYS A 36 10.61 4.06 12.18
CA LYS A 36 11.87 4.53 12.76
C LYS A 36 11.70 5.92 13.36
N LYS A 37 12.41 6.17 14.47
CA LYS A 37 12.52 7.52 15.05
C LYS A 37 13.19 8.48 14.07
N TRP A 38 12.99 9.78 14.29
CA TRP A 38 13.65 10.87 13.54
C TRP A 38 13.26 11.00 12.07
N HIS A 39 12.25 10.27 11.62
CA HIS A 39 11.69 10.35 10.28
C HIS A 39 10.21 10.73 10.37
N THR A 40 9.68 11.29 9.30
CA THR A 40 8.24 11.53 9.17
C THR A 40 7.59 10.31 8.51
N LEU A 41 6.57 9.78 9.16
CA LEU A 41 5.62 8.84 8.56
C LEU A 41 4.57 9.61 7.76
N ILE A 42 4.31 9.16 6.54
CA ILE A 42 3.29 9.67 5.63
C ILE A 42 2.41 8.50 5.19
N GLU A 43 1.17 8.52 5.63
CA GLU A 43 0.14 7.55 5.26
C GLU A 43 -0.90 8.18 4.35
N ALA A 44 -1.41 7.36 3.42
CA ALA A 44 -2.55 7.67 2.55
C ALA A 44 -3.36 6.41 2.28
N PHE A 45 -4.66 6.57 2.04
CA PHE A 45 -5.54 5.50 1.61
C PHE A 45 -6.42 5.99 0.47
N VAL A 46 -6.82 5.08 -0.40
CA VAL A 46 -7.74 5.33 -1.52
C VAL A 46 -8.73 4.20 -1.61
N GLN A 47 -9.97 4.55 -1.93
CA GLN A 47 -10.99 3.59 -2.36
C GLN A 47 -11.21 3.78 -3.85
N CYS A 48 -11.09 2.72 -4.62
CA CYS A 48 -11.22 2.77 -6.07
C CYS A 48 -11.94 1.52 -6.58
N LYS A 49 -12.63 1.70 -7.70
CA LYS A 49 -13.24 0.61 -8.45
C LYS A 49 -12.27 0.18 -9.55
N THR A 50 -12.01 -1.12 -9.65
CA THR A 50 -11.23 -1.70 -10.75
C THR A 50 -12.09 -1.86 -12.00
N VAL A 51 -11.47 -2.19 -13.13
CA VAL A 51 -12.17 -2.40 -14.41
C VAL A 51 -13.20 -3.53 -14.31
N ASP A 52 -12.87 -4.61 -13.62
CA ASP A 52 -13.76 -5.79 -13.47
C ASP A 52 -14.88 -5.57 -12.44
N GLY A 53 -14.93 -4.39 -11.82
CA GLY A 53 -16.02 -4.00 -10.93
C GLY A 53 -15.77 -4.20 -9.43
N TYR A 54 -14.59 -4.68 -9.02
CA TYR A 54 -14.24 -4.81 -7.61
C TYR A 54 -13.99 -3.44 -6.97
N LEU A 55 -14.54 -3.25 -5.77
CA LEU A 55 -14.23 -2.08 -4.93
C LEU A 55 -13.14 -2.45 -3.94
N ILE A 56 -11.96 -1.86 -4.11
CA ILE A 56 -10.79 -2.12 -3.26
C ILE A 56 -10.41 -0.88 -2.46
N ARG A 57 -9.86 -1.11 -1.26
CA ARG A 57 -9.23 -0.06 -0.44
C ARG A 57 -7.74 -0.34 -0.34
N MET A 58 -6.95 0.56 -0.91
CA MET A 58 -5.50 0.50 -0.88
C MET A 58 -4.95 1.42 0.20
N PHE A 59 -3.91 0.95 0.89
CA PHE A 59 -3.17 1.70 1.89
C PHE A 59 -1.73 1.84 1.44
N CYS A 60 -1.17 3.04 1.61
CA CYS A 60 0.22 3.31 1.30
C CYS A 60 0.91 4.00 2.48
N ILE A 61 2.11 3.53 2.81
CA ILE A 61 2.93 4.02 3.91
C ILE A 61 4.28 4.43 3.32
N ALA A 62 4.69 5.66 3.60
CA ALA A 62 5.98 6.19 3.20
C ALA A 62 6.71 6.83 4.39
N PHE A 63 8.04 6.80 4.34
CA PHE A 63 8.89 7.47 5.32
C PHE A 63 9.80 8.46 4.59
N THR A 64 10.13 9.56 5.25
CA THR A 64 11.20 10.42 4.76
C THR A 64 12.54 9.67 4.80
N ARG A 65 13.43 9.97 3.86
CA ARG A 65 14.77 9.37 3.78
C ARG A 65 15.82 10.42 4.12
N ARG A 66 16.72 10.07 5.04
CA ARG A 66 17.91 10.89 5.34
C ARG A 66 18.83 10.91 4.12
N GLN A 67 19.30 12.10 3.74
CA GLN A 67 20.29 12.25 2.67
C GLN A 67 21.70 11.95 3.18
N ASN A 68 22.58 11.42 2.32
CA ASN A 68 23.91 10.95 2.72
C ASN A 68 24.78 12.05 3.36
N LYS A 69 24.65 13.30 2.91
CA LYS A 69 25.41 14.46 3.42
C LYS A 69 24.69 15.23 4.54
N GLN A 70 23.58 14.71 5.06
CA GLN A 70 22.78 15.41 6.04
C GLN A 70 23.40 15.30 7.45
N VAL A 71 23.86 16.43 7.99
CA VAL A 71 24.43 16.53 9.35
C VAL A 71 23.36 16.32 10.42
N LYS A 72 22.16 16.93 10.25
CA LYS A 72 21.06 16.81 11.21
C LYS A 72 20.55 15.37 11.29
N ALA A 73 20.45 14.83 12.51
CA ALA A 73 19.93 13.48 12.75
C ALA A 73 18.46 13.31 12.33
N THR A 74 17.66 14.38 12.37
CA THR A 74 16.23 14.35 12.05
C THR A 74 15.93 14.68 10.60
N CYS A 75 15.08 13.89 9.94
CA CYS A 75 14.56 14.13 8.60
C CYS A 75 13.04 14.33 8.66
N TYR A 76 12.58 15.51 9.08
CA TYR A 76 11.16 15.81 9.17
C TYR A 76 10.65 16.59 7.96
N ALA A 77 9.56 16.13 7.34
CA ALA A 77 8.87 16.87 6.29
C ALA A 77 7.94 17.93 6.89
N LYS A 78 7.90 19.12 6.29
CA LYS A 78 6.96 20.19 6.66
C LYS A 78 5.52 19.74 6.40
N GLY A 79 4.54 20.32 7.11
CA GLY A 79 3.12 19.99 6.94
C GLY A 79 2.63 20.15 5.49
N SER A 80 3.06 21.21 4.81
CA SER A 80 2.76 21.46 3.40
C SER A 80 3.29 20.36 2.48
N GLN A 81 4.54 19.93 2.68
CA GLN A 81 5.16 18.83 1.93
C GLN A 81 4.45 17.51 2.16
N ARG A 82 4.05 17.20 3.41
CA ARG A 82 3.27 15.98 3.72
C ARG A 82 1.95 15.96 2.96
N LYS A 83 1.25 17.10 2.88
CA LYS A 83 -0.03 17.21 2.14
C LYS A 83 0.17 16.98 0.64
N LEU A 84 1.18 17.61 0.04
CA LEU A 84 1.52 17.42 -1.38
C LEU A 84 1.89 15.97 -1.70
N ILE A 85 2.72 15.34 -0.86
CA ILE A 85 3.11 13.93 -1.04
C ILE A 85 1.88 13.03 -0.94
N ARG A 86 1.00 13.23 0.05
CA ARG A 86 -0.25 12.45 0.17
C ARG A 86 -1.14 12.61 -1.06
N GLN A 87 -1.30 13.83 -1.57
CA GLN A 87 -2.09 14.08 -2.77
C GLN A 87 -1.53 13.29 -3.96
N LYS A 88 -0.20 13.32 -4.16
CA LYS A 88 0.43 12.59 -5.26
C LYS A 88 0.37 11.07 -5.08
N MET A 89 0.50 10.57 -3.84
CA MET A 89 0.30 9.15 -3.52
C MET A 89 -1.11 8.70 -3.90
N MET A 90 -2.13 9.47 -3.53
CA MET A 90 -3.53 9.15 -3.86
C MET A 90 -3.79 9.21 -5.36
N GLU A 91 -3.26 10.21 -6.06
CA GLU A 91 -3.38 10.35 -7.51
C GLU A 91 -2.79 9.14 -8.26
N ILE A 92 -1.58 8.72 -7.91
CA ILE A 92 -0.93 7.56 -8.54
C ILE A 92 -1.71 6.27 -8.25
N MET A 93 -2.15 6.08 -7.01
CA MET A 93 -2.94 4.91 -6.62
C MET A 93 -4.25 4.80 -7.41
N VAL A 94 -5.00 5.90 -7.52
CA VAL A 94 -6.26 5.93 -8.31
C VAL A 94 -5.96 5.63 -9.78
N ASN A 95 -4.95 6.29 -10.35
CA ASN A 95 -4.63 6.16 -11.77
C ASN A 95 -4.24 4.74 -12.17
N GLU A 96 -3.52 4.02 -11.31
CA GLU A 96 -3.14 2.64 -11.56
C GLU A 96 -4.36 1.72 -11.43
N ALA A 97 -5.04 1.77 -10.27
CA ALA A 97 -6.09 0.82 -9.95
C ALA A 97 -7.37 0.97 -10.80
N SER A 98 -7.67 2.16 -11.31
CA SER A 98 -8.82 2.37 -12.19
C SER A 98 -8.60 1.87 -13.62
N LYS A 99 -7.35 1.63 -14.04
CA LYS A 99 -7.02 1.16 -15.40
C LYS A 99 -6.82 -0.35 -15.47
N SER A 100 -6.46 -0.96 -14.35
CA SER A 100 -6.09 -2.36 -14.23
C SER A 100 -7.27 -3.25 -13.82
N THR A 101 -7.21 -4.51 -14.25
CA THR A 101 -8.03 -5.60 -13.70
C THR A 101 -7.52 -6.01 -12.33
N LEU A 102 -8.30 -6.77 -11.55
CA LEU A 102 -7.85 -7.29 -10.25
C LEU A 102 -6.63 -8.22 -10.40
N LYS A 103 -6.54 -8.91 -11.54
CA LYS A 103 -5.41 -9.77 -11.88
C LYS A 103 -4.13 -8.98 -12.15
N ASP A 104 -4.22 -7.83 -12.81
CA ASP A 104 -3.05 -7.00 -13.12
C ASP A 104 -2.56 -6.19 -11.90
N LEU A 105 -3.43 -5.98 -10.91
CA LEU A 105 -3.11 -5.32 -9.64
C LEU A 105 -2.35 -6.21 -8.65
N PHE A 106 -2.44 -7.53 -8.83
CA PHE A 106 -1.78 -8.54 -8.00
C PHE A 106 -0.46 -8.98 -8.61
#